data_AF-A0A067PAV7-F1
#
_entry.id   AF-A0A067PAV7-F1
#
_cell.length_a   1.000
_cell.length_b   1.000
_cell.length_c   1.000
_cell.angle_alpha   90.00
_cell.angle_beta   90.00
_cell.angle_gamma   90.00
#
_symmetry.space_group_name_H-M   'P 1'
#
loop_
_entity.id
_entity.type
_entity.pdbx_description
1 polymer ?
#
loop_
_entity_poly.entity_id
_entity_poly.type
_entity_poly.pdbx_seq_one_letter_code
_entity_poly.pdbx_strand_id
1 'polypeptide(L)' 'MYEYRHVILPKPLLKMIPKQYFSPEDAGTLRLLTEQEWRGIGITQSLGWEHYEVHGE' A
#
# COMPACT_ATOMS: atom_id res chain seq x y z
N MET A 1 -20.85 -8.15 3.29
CA MET A 1 -20.60 -6.88 4.01
C MET A 1 -19.10 -6.81 4.22
N TYR A 2 -18.46 -5.69 3.90
CA TYR A 2 -17.00 -5.54 3.95
C TYR A 2 -16.65 -4.36 4.87
N GLU A 3 -15.48 -4.42 5.50
CA GLU A 3 -14.91 -3.32 6.30
C GLU A 3 -13.79 -2.66 5.49
N TYR A 4 -13.69 -1.33 5.55
CA TYR A 4 -12.73 -0.54 4.78
C TYR A 4 -11.94 0.40 5.69
N ARG A 5 -10.64 0.58 5.39
CA ARG A 5 -9.76 1.50 6.09
C ARG A 5 -8.70 2.04 5.14
N HIS A 6 -8.37 3.32 5.28
CA HIS A 6 -7.25 3.94 4.56
C HIS A 6 -6.05 4.14 5.50
N VAL A 7 -4.86 3.85 4.99
CA VAL A 7 -3.58 4.15 5.66
C VAL A 7 -2.89 5.26 4.87
N ILE A 8 -2.56 6.35 5.55
CA ILE A 8 -1.86 7.49 4.94
C ILE A 8 -0.39 7.43 5.34
N LEU A 9 0.48 7.23 4.36
CA LEU A 9 1.93 7.22 4.57
C LEU A 9 2.52 8.63 4.44
N PRO A 10 3.41 9.06 5.34
CA PRO A 10 4.20 10.27 5.17
C PRO A 10 5.01 10.24 3.86
N LYS A 11 5.02 11.35 3.11
CA LYS A 11 5.79 11.50 1.86
C LYS A 11 7.28 11.09 1.96
N PRO A 12 7.99 11.35 3.08
CA PRO A 12 9.37 10.89 3.23
C PRO A 12 9.52 9.36 3.22
N LEU A 13 8.56 8.62 3.78
CA LEU A 13 8.60 7.15 3.81
C LEU A 13 8.43 6.56 2.41
N LEU A 14 7.63 7.18 1.54
CA LEU A 14 7.49 6.74 0.15
C LEU A 14 8.84 6.67 -0.57
N LYS A 15 9.77 7.59 -0.28
CA LYS A 15 11.11 7.59 -0.89
C LYS A 15 11.99 6.42 -0.43
N MET A 16 11.65 5.79 0.69
CA MET A 16 12.39 4.66 1.25
C MET A 16 11.84 3.31 0.79
N ILE A 17 10.64 3.28 0.18
CA ILE A 17 10.03 2.05 -0.29
C ILE A 17 10.77 1.54 -1.54
N PRO A 18 11.05 0.23 -1.65
CA PRO A 18 11.66 -0.35 -2.85
C PRO A 18 10.87 -0.03 -4.13
N LYS A 19 11.57 0.33 -5.21
CA LYS A 19 10.94 0.67 -6.50
C LYS A 19 10.01 -0.43 -7.05
N GLN A 20 10.29 -1.69 -6.76
CA GLN A 20 9.48 -2.85 -7.15
C GLN A 20 8.08 -2.91 -6.52
N TYR A 21 7.81 -2.08 -5.50
CA TYR A 21 6.48 -1.95 -4.88
C TYR A 21 5.66 -0.83 -5.50
N PHE A 22 6.23 -0.07 -6.43
CA PHE A 22 5.51 0.93 -7.19
C PHE A 22 4.93 0.32 -8.47
N SER A 23 3.77 0.83 -8.88
CA SER A 23 3.13 0.42 -10.12
C SER A 23 4.00 0.83 -11.33
N PRO A 24 4.14 -0.04 -12.35
CA PRO A 24 4.81 0.33 -13.60
C PRO A 24 3.94 1.23 -14.48
N GLU A 25 2.62 1.21 -14.30
CA GLU A 25 1.65 1.93 -15.12
C GLU A 25 1.38 3.34 -14.58
N ASP A 26 1.37 3.49 -13.25
CA ASP A 26 1.12 4.76 -12.58
C ASP A 26 2.34 5.23 -11.77
N ALA A 27 2.98 6.29 -12.27
CA ALA A 27 4.21 6.83 -11.69
C ALA A 27 3.91 7.58 -10.38
N GLY A 28 3.97 6.86 -9.26
CA GLY A 28 3.83 7.44 -7.93
C GLY A 28 2.95 6.64 -6.97
N THR A 29 2.23 5.64 -7.49
CA THR A 29 1.35 4.78 -6.70
C THR A 29 2.01 3.44 -6.40
N LEU A 30 1.69 2.87 -5.24
CA LEU A 30 2.11 1.51 -4.88
C LEU A 30 1.23 0.51 -5.63
N ARG A 31 1.82 -0.52 -6.23
CA ARG A 31 1.05 -1.67 -6.71
C ARG A 31 0.33 -2.34 -5.54
N LEU A 32 -0.63 -3.22 -5.83
CA LEU A 32 -1.16 -4.16 -4.85
C LEU A 32 -0.02 -4.86 -4.09
N LEU A 33 -0.10 -4.81 -2.76
CA LEU A 33 0.90 -5.35 -1.84
C LEU A 33 0.28 -6.52 -1.09
N THR A 34 1.00 -7.62 -0.98
CA THR A 34 0.58 -8.72 -0.11
C THR A 34 0.66 -8.31 1.36
N GLU A 35 0.00 -9.08 2.26
CA GLU A 35 0.07 -8.82 3.70
C GLU A 35 1.51 -8.70 4.22
N GLN A 36 2.40 -9.57 3.74
CA GLN A 36 3.80 -9.53 4.16
C GLN A 36 4.53 -8.27 3.68
N GLU A 37 4.20 -7.77 2.49
CA GLU A 37 4.85 -6.59 1.90
C GLU A 37 4.41 -5.31 2.59
N TRP A 38 3.10 -5.11 2.80
CA TRP A 38 2.63 -3.91 3.50
C TRP A 38 3.01 -3.90 4.98
N ARG A 39 3.08 -5.08 5.64
CA ARG A 39 3.67 -5.19 6.98
C ARG A 39 5.16 -4.84 6.97
N GLY A 40 5.88 -5.24 5.93
CA GLY A 40 7.32 -4.97 5.76
C GLY A 40 7.66 -3.49 5.65
N ILE A 41 6.76 -2.65 5.14
CA ILE A 41 6.92 -1.18 5.12
C ILE A 41 6.44 -0.49 6.41
N GLY A 42 6.09 -1.25 7.44
CA GLY A 42 5.74 -0.76 8.77
C GLY A 42 4.24 -0.52 9.00
N ILE A 43 3.37 -0.88 8.06
CA ILE A 43 1.92 -0.80 8.28
C ILE A 43 1.50 -1.93 9.23
N THR A 44 0.81 -1.57 10.31
CA THR A 44 0.35 -2.53 11.32
C THR A 44 -1.17 -2.48 11.43
N GLN A 45 -1.81 -3.61 11.11
CA GLN A 45 -3.26 -3.80 11.25
C GLN A 45 -3.54 -5.19 11.84
N SER A 46 -4.81 -5.44 12.21
CA SER A 46 -5.29 -6.78 12.56
C SER A 46 -5.13 -7.76 11.39
N LEU A 47 -5.47 -9.03 11.58
CA LEU A 47 -5.41 -10.02 10.50
C LEU A 47 -6.59 -9.84 9.52
N GLY A 48 -6.40 -10.27 8.27
CA GLY A 48 -7.46 -10.33 7.26
C GLY A 48 -7.67 -9.04 6.45
N TRP A 49 -6.77 -8.06 6.57
CA TRP A 49 -6.80 -6.87 5.71
C TRP A 49 -6.10 -7.14 4.38
N GLU A 50 -6.82 -6.86 3.30
CA GLU A 50 -6.30 -6.93 1.94
C GLU A 50 -6.01 -5.52 1.43
N HIS A 51 -4.83 -5.32 0.84
CA HIS A 51 -4.51 -4.05 0.18
C HIS A 51 -5.22 -4.01 -1.17
N TYR A 52 -6.05 -3.00 -1.38
CA TYR A 52 -6.71 -2.73 -2.65
C TYR A 52 -6.24 -1.38 -3.18
N GLU A 53 -5.90 -1.32 -4.46
CA GLU A 53 -5.71 -0.06 -5.17
C GLU A 53 -7.10 0.51 -5.49
N VAL A 54 -7.33 1.78 -5.14
CA VAL A 54 -8.44 2.56 -5.69
C VAL A 54 -7.83 3.45 -6.75
N HIS A 55 -7.91 3.01 -8.01
CA HIS A 55 -7.77 3.94 -9.13
C HIS A 55 -9.01 4.82 -9.13
N GLY A 56 -8.90 6.00 -8.53
CA GLY A 56 -9.86 7.07 -8.73
C GLY A 56 -9.54 7.76 -10.04
N GLU A 57 -10.50 7.78 -10.96
CA GLU A 57 -10.57 8.85 -11.96
C GLU A 57 -10.71 10.22 -11.28
#